data_AF-A0A4Q2KBZ8-F1
#
_entry.id   AF-A0A4Q2KBZ8-F1
#
_cell.length_a   1.000
_cell.length_b   1.000
_cell.length_c   1.000
_cell.angle_alpha   90.00
_cell.angle_beta   90.00
_cell.angle_gamma   90.00
#
_symmetry.space_group_name_H-M   'P 1'
#
loop_
_entity.id
_entity.type
_entity.pdbx_description
1 polymer ?
#
loop_
_entity_poly.entity_id
_entity_poly.type
_entity_poly.pdbx_seq_one_letter_code
_entity_poly.pdbx_strand_id
1 'polypeptide(L)'
;MKKIKYLLSLFVVLALMFTCTFAAFAADYTVEVKDENNLAANKWDWATDKVGSGSATFGENGMKIENFNLGSSIYAIYKTNKMNEFKYSMHANLNLTRPSQVGADYNHDYSNLYISFMINADTPAPSYTCPWNGDKAYFSICFENLQGSPKTNLYLNECFAGSGATRKVVSSHDDILWNDGEFHWFEFEFVNDTQEAVYDGKPVTYTGKTFKFYFDGVMRFEYFQRDQNVYSDYLKDYVKDCKFSTTSGYIGFWPSSDFPVGMDSSETECYVEIDKIQITSYDNGNKTPYGIAPKPDFDIESVNFTPEASYDAGTEIEVKLADLFAYEGDDALSYAIKCEGKDIGSIRNGYWVWTPEKGGNYDVDFIASNADGKSATTYVTFRVAGDTTPEPEPGKSGCKSAVSASAGIAGGALILAGAALALIGRKRER
;
A
#
# COMPACT_ATOMS: atom_id res chain seq x y z
N MET A 1 -69.11 -23.00 -30.22
CA MET A 1 -68.94 -21.61 -29.71
C MET A 1 -68.38 -21.52 -28.29
N LYS A 2 -69.05 -21.97 -27.20
CA LYS A 2 -68.56 -21.74 -25.81
C LYS A 2 -67.10 -22.20 -25.56
N LYS A 3 -66.68 -23.38 -26.04
CA LYS A 3 -65.29 -23.87 -25.88
C LYS A 3 -64.21 -22.98 -26.54
N ILE A 4 -64.54 -22.30 -27.65
CA ILE A 4 -63.59 -21.42 -28.36
C ILE A 4 -63.34 -20.13 -27.56
N LYS A 5 -64.36 -19.59 -26.87
CA LYS A 5 -64.18 -18.42 -26.01
C LYS A 5 -63.24 -18.71 -24.83
N TYR A 6 -63.36 -19.88 -24.19
CA TYR A 6 -62.45 -20.26 -23.09
C TYR A 6 -61.00 -20.41 -23.55
N LEU A 7 -60.76 -21.01 -24.73
CA LEU A 7 -59.42 -21.11 -25.31
C LEU A 7 -58.82 -19.73 -25.62
N LEU A 8 -59.60 -18.80 -26.20
CA LEU A 8 -59.14 -17.42 -26.44
C LEU A 8 -58.82 -16.68 -25.13
N SER A 9 -59.68 -16.78 -24.12
CA SER A 9 -59.45 -16.16 -22.81
C SER A 9 -58.21 -16.70 -22.12
N LEU A 10 -57.97 -18.01 -22.19
CA LEU A 10 -56.76 -18.63 -21.63
C LEU A 10 -55.49 -18.15 -22.37
N PHE A 11 -55.56 -18.02 -23.70
CA PHE A 11 -54.44 -17.55 -24.52
C PHE A 11 -54.11 -16.07 -24.28
N VAL A 12 -55.13 -15.21 -24.09
CA VAL A 12 -54.94 -13.79 -23.73
C VAL A 12 -54.36 -13.65 -22.32
N VAL A 13 -54.78 -14.48 -21.37
CA VAL A 13 -54.21 -14.52 -20.02
C VAL A 13 -52.77 -15.04 -20.02
N LEU A 14 -52.45 -16.06 -20.82
CA LEU A 14 -51.06 -16.51 -21.01
C LEU A 14 -50.20 -15.43 -21.67
N ALA A 15 -50.71 -14.74 -22.69
CA ALA A 15 -50.00 -13.66 -23.38
C ALA A 15 -49.75 -12.47 -22.44
N LEU A 16 -50.73 -12.09 -21.62
CA LEU A 16 -50.56 -11.07 -20.58
C LEU A 16 -49.52 -11.47 -19.53
N MET A 17 -49.53 -12.73 -19.08
CA MET A 17 -48.49 -13.25 -18.19
C MET A 17 -47.10 -13.23 -18.86
N PHE A 18 -46.99 -13.60 -20.14
CA PHE A 18 -45.73 -13.53 -20.88
C PHE A 18 -45.22 -12.10 -21.13
N THR A 19 -46.11 -11.11 -21.29
CA THR A 19 -45.70 -9.69 -21.36
C THR A 19 -45.24 -9.12 -20.02
N CYS A 20 -45.57 -9.77 -18.90
CA CYS A 20 -45.07 -9.42 -17.57
C CYS A 20 -43.79 -10.19 -17.16
N THR A 21 -43.29 -11.10 -18.01
CA THR A 21 -42.04 -11.86 -17.77
C THR A 21 -40.89 -11.45 -18.69
N PHE A 22 -40.99 -10.31 -19.37
CA PHE A 22 -39.79 -9.50 -19.53
C PHE A 22 -39.47 -8.92 -18.15
N ALA A 23 -38.67 -9.67 -17.38
CA ALA A 23 -37.83 -9.00 -16.41
C ALA A 23 -37.13 -7.88 -17.17
N ALA A 24 -37.37 -6.63 -16.75
CA ALA A 24 -36.40 -5.60 -17.05
C ALA A 24 -35.08 -6.16 -16.51
N PHE A 25 -34.13 -6.44 -17.41
CA PHE A 25 -32.74 -6.59 -16.98
C PHE A 25 -32.47 -5.33 -16.17
N ALA A 26 -32.28 -5.49 -14.86
CA ALA A 26 -31.89 -4.38 -14.02
C ALA A 26 -30.61 -3.85 -14.65
N ALA A 27 -30.63 -2.61 -15.12
CA ALA A 27 -29.45 -2.03 -15.73
C ALA A 27 -28.34 -2.09 -14.68
N ASP A 28 -27.21 -2.72 -15.03
CA ASP A 28 -26.14 -3.01 -14.10
C ASP A 28 -25.77 -1.73 -13.35
N TYR A 29 -25.96 -1.73 -12.03
CA TYR A 29 -25.80 -0.53 -11.24
C TYR A 29 -24.37 -0.04 -11.37
N THR A 30 -24.19 1.21 -11.78
CA THR A 30 -22.88 1.78 -12.07
C THR A 30 -22.76 3.18 -11.50
N VAL A 31 -21.66 3.44 -10.78
CA VAL A 31 -21.27 4.78 -10.35
C VAL A 31 -20.27 5.36 -11.35
N GLU A 32 -20.49 6.60 -11.78
CA GLU A 32 -19.55 7.33 -12.64
C GLU A 32 -18.34 7.81 -11.81
N VAL A 33 -17.26 7.03 -11.84
CA VAL A 33 -15.95 7.42 -11.32
C VAL A 33 -15.05 7.75 -12.48
N LYS A 34 -14.61 9.01 -12.56
CA LYS A 34 -13.63 9.47 -13.53
C LYS A 34 -12.22 9.05 -13.13
N ASP A 35 -11.34 8.92 -14.12
CA ASP A 35 -9.95 8.52 -13.91
C ASP A 35 -9.21 9.49 -12.97
N GLU A 36 -9.44 10.81 -13.09
CA GLU A 36 -8.81 11.80 -12.18
C GLU A 36 -9.28 11.71 -10.72
N ASN A 37 -10.36 10.95 -10.46
CA ASN A 37 -10.95 10.72 -9.14
C ASN A 37 -10.83 9.26 -8.67
N ASN A 38 -10.20 8.37 -9.45
CA ASN A 38 -10.06 6.97 -9.08
C ASN A 38 -8.86 6.75 -8.16
N LEU A 39 -9.12 6.77 -6.85
CA LEU A 39 -8.10 6.58 -5.83
C LEU A 39 -7.52 5.16 -5.80
N ALA A 40 -8.14 4.17 -6.45
CA ALA A 40 -7.58 2.81 -6.55
C ALA A 40 -6.40 2.72 -7.52
N ALA A 41 -6.32 3.62 -8.52
CA ALA A 41 -5.28 3.59 -9.54
C ALA A 41 -3.96 4.27 -9.11
N ASN A 42 -3.92 4.92 -7.95
CA ASN A 42 -2.78 5.74 -7.53
C ASN A 42 -2.26 5.37 -6.12
N LYS A 43 -1.11 4.70 -6.07
CA LYS A 43 -0.43 4.39 -4.79
C LYS A 43 -0.12 5.63 -3.95
N TRP A 44 0.02 6.81 -4.56
CA TRP A 44 0.39 8.03 -3.85
C TRP A 44 -0.74 8.61 -3.00
N ASP A 45 -1.99 8.19 -3.18
CA ASP A 45 -3.13 8.52 -2.29
C ASP A 45 -3.11 7.75 -0.96
N TRP A 46 -2.40 6.62 -0.92
CA TRP A 46 -2.39 5.70 0.21
C TRP A 46 -1.06 5.75 0.95
N ALA A 47 -1.11 5.55 2.26
CA ALA A 47 0.04 5.05 3.01
C ALA A 47 -0.24 3.57 3.29
N THR A 48 0.71 2.70 2.97
CA THR A 48 0.60 1.26 3.18
C THR A 48 1.65 0.76 4.15
N ASP A 49 1.32 -0.23 4.96
CA ASP A 49 2.25 -0.97 5.82
C ASP A 49 1.90 -2.46 5.76
N LYS A 50 2.87 -3.35 6.01
CA LYS A 50 2.66 -4.80 5.90
C LYS A 50 3.41 -5.62 6.94
N VAL A 51 2.84 -6.76 7.26
CA VAL A 51 3.47 -7.85 8.00
C VAL A 51 3.59 -9.04 7.05
N GLY A 52 4.69 -9.78 7.12
CA GLY A 52 4.90 -10.99 6.33
C GLY A 52 4.87 -10.74 4.82
N SER A 53 4.15 -11.61 4.09
CA SER A 53 4.03 -11.57 2.62
C SER A 53 2.88 -10.69 2.12
N GLY A 54 2.08 -10.09 3.01
CA GLY A 54 0.89 -9.31 2.65
C GLY A 54 1.23 -8.14 1.71
N SER A 55 0.40 -7.90 0.70
CA SER A 55 0.68 -6.89 -0.33
C SER A 55 -0.57 -6.14 -0.77
N ALA A 56 -0.40 -4.83 -0.99
CA ALA A 56 -1.30 -4.01 -1.78
C ALA A 56 -0.51 -3.51 -2.98
N THR A 57 -0.94 -3.87 -4.18
CA THR A 57 -0.37 -3.41 -5.46
C THR A 57 -1.35 -2.46 -6.12
N PHE A 58 -0.82 -1.49 -6.87
CA PHE A 58 -1.59 -0.45 -7.55
C PHE A 58 -1.13 -0.38 -9.01
N GLY A 59 -2.07 -0.19 -9.95
CA GLY A 59 -1.79 -0.07 -11.37
C GLY A 59 -3.00 0.45 -12.15
N GLU A 60 -2.93 0.35 -13.48
CA GLU A 60 -3.96 0.89 -14.39
C GLU A 60 -5.35 0.27 -14.15
N ASN A 61 -5.41 -1.00 -13.73
CA ASN A 61 -6.65 -1.71 -13.40
C ASN A 61 -7.12 -1.47 -11.95
N GLY A 62 -6.56 -0.49 -11.24
CA GLY A 62 -6.86 -0.21 -9.83
C GLY A 62 -5.89 -0.90 -8.87
N MET A 63 -6.42 -1.41 -7.75
CA MET A 63 -5.66 -1.93 -6.63
C MET A 63 -5.99 -3.39 -6.35
N LYS A 64 -4.97 -4.21 -6.12
CA LYS A 64 -5.12 -5.60 -5.66
C LYS A 64 -4.47 -5.79 -4.30
N ILE A 65 -5.22 -6.37 -3.36
CA ILE A 65 -4.81 -6.64 -1.99
C ILE A 65 -4.83 -8.15 -1.77
N GLU A 66 -3.69 -8.73 -1.39
CA GLU A 66 -3.50 -10.17 -1.42
C GLU A 66 -2.45 -10.65 -0.40
N ASN A 67 -2.32 -11.97 -0.24
CA ASN A 67 -1.36 -12.65 0.64
C ASN A 67 -1.52 -12.35 2.14
N PHE A 68 -2.75 -12.07 2.59
CA PHE A 68 -3.09 -11.92 4.01
C PHE A 68 -3.46 -13.29 4.62
N ASN A 69 -2.80 -13.64 5.74
CA ASN A 69 -2.87 -14.93 6.44
C ASN A 69 -2.47 -14.73 7.92
N LEU A 70 -2.45 -15.79 8.75
CA LEU A 70 -2.11 -15.70 10.17
C LEU A 70 -0.74 -15.06 10.48
N GLY A 71 0.19 -15.09 9.52
CA GLY A 71 1.51 -14.47 9.63
C GLY A 71 1.69 -13.20 8.78
N SER A 72 0.66 -12.78 8.06
CA SER A 72 0.75 -11.76 7.01
C SER A 72 -0.45 -10.84 7.00
N SER A 73 -0.22 -9.54 6.98
CA SER A 73 -1.29 -8.54 6.96
C SER A 73 -0.85 -7.35 6.12
N ILE A 74 -1.83 -6.63 5.61
CA ILE A 74 -1.64 -5.45 4.78
C ILE A 74 -2.61 -4.38 5.25
N TYR A 75 -2.08 -3.19 5.51
CA TYR A 75 -2.84 -2.04 5.99
C TYR A 75 -2.71 -0.94 4.95
N ALA A 76 -3.80 -0.25 4.60
CA ALA A 76 -3.74 0.93 3.74
C ALA A 76 -4.69 2.02 4.23
N ILE A 77 -4.16 3.22 4.46
CA ILE A 77 -4.91 4.39 4.91
C ILE A 77 -4.83 5.50 3.88
N TYR A 78 -5.97 6.13 3.56
CA TYR A 78 -6.02 7.29 2.69
C TYR A 78 -5.38 8.47 3.42
N LYS A 79 -4.24 8.95 2.91
CA LYS A 79 -3.37 9.85 3.69
C LYS A 79 -3.59 11.34 3.44
N THR A 80 -4.37 11.69 2.41
CA THR A 80 -4.45 13.07 1.90
C THR A 80 -5.33 13.98 2.75
N ASN A 81 -6.51 13.52 3.20
CA ASN A 81 -7.48 14.38 3.91
C ASN A 81 -8.22 13.66 5.04
N LYS A 82 -8.53 14.41 6.11
CA LYS A 82 -9.56 14.05 7.11
C LYS A 82 -10.93 14.54 6.63
N MET A 83 -11.97 13.80 6.97
CA MET A 83 -13.36 14.10 6.59
C MET A 83 -14.24 14.00 7.84
N ASN A 84 -15.20 14.91 8.01
CA ASN A 84 -16.25 14.79 9.02
C ASN A 84 -17.46 14.07 8.39
N GLU A 85 -17.83 14.45 7.17
CA GLU A 85 -18.94 13.90 6.41
C GLU A 85 -18.47 13.49 5.01
N PHE A 86 -18.88 12.31 4.54
CA PHE A 86 -18.44 11.80 3.24
C PHE A 86 -19.38 10.72 2.66
N LYS A 87 -19.25 10.51 1.35
CA LYS A 87 -19.64 9.28 0.67
C LYS A 87 -18.38 8.55 0.19
N TYR A 88 -18.32 7.25 0.46
CA TYR A 88 -17.34 6.31 -0.07
C TYR A 88 -18.04 5.41 -1.09
N SER A 89 -17.45 5.26 -2.27
CA SER A 89 -17.93 4.35 -3.32
C SER A 89 -16.75 3.49 -3.79
N MET A 90 -16.92 2.18 -3.70
CA MET A 90 -15.91 1.20 -4.11
C MET A 90 -16.55 0.15 -5.01
N HIS A 91 -15.92 -0.12 -6.15
CA HIS A 91 -16.26 -1.24 -7.01
C HIS A 91 -15.17 -2.30 -6.85
N ALA A 92 -15.57 -3.52 -6.46
CA ALA A 92 -14.63 -4.51 -5.98
C ALA A 92 -15.12 -5.94 -6.15
N ASN A 93 -14.17 -6.85 -6.35
CA ASN A 93 -14.31 -8.28 -6.11
C ASN A 93 -13.73 -8.59 -4.72
N LEU A 94 -14.61 -8.97 -3.80
CA LEU A 94 -14.23 -9.38 -2.44
C LEU A 94 -14.04 -10.90 -2.38
N ASN A 95 -13.01 -11.45 -3.02
CA ASN A 95 -12.80 -12.91 -3.03
C ASN A 95 -12.22 -13.44 -1.70
N LEU A 96 -13.03 -13.36 -0.64
CA LEU A 96 -12.73 -13.72 0.74
C LEU A 96 -12.91 -15.23 0.99
N THR A 97 -12.21 -16.07 0.23
CA THR A 97 -12.17 -17.52 0.43
C THR A 97 -11.66 -17.85 1.83
N ARG A 98 -12.33 -18.75 2.59
CA ARG A 98 -11.85 -19.18 3.93
C ARG A 98 -11.12 -20.54 3.88
N PRO A 99 -10.24 -20.86 4.85
CA PRO A 99 -9.42 -22.08 4.86
C PRO A 99 -10.17 -23.39 4.55
N SER A 100 -11.37 -23.59 5.10
CA SER A 100 -12.13 -24.83 4.86
C SER A 100 -12.63 -25.01 3.43
N GLN A 101 -12.72 -23.94 2.62
CA GLN A 101 -13.17 -24.04 1.22
C GLN A 101 -12.13 -24.69 0.32
N VAL A 102 -10.83 -24.51 0.63
CA VAL A 102 -9.70 -25.12 -0.11
C VAL A 102 -9.07 -26.32 0.61
N GLY A 103 -9.61 -26.69 1.79
CA GLY A 103 -9.14 -27.84 2.57
C GLY A 103 -7.82 -27.59 3.34
N ALA A 104 -7.50 -26.32 3.63
CA ALA A 104 -6.36 -25.96 4.48
C ALA A 104 -6.63 -26.28 5.97
N ASP A 105 -5.55 -26.34 6.76
CA ASP A 105 -5.61 -26.40 8.23
C ASP A 105 -5.94 -25.02 8.82
N TYR A 106 -6.60 -24.95 9.98
CA TYR A 106 -7.09 -23.69 10.58
C TYR A 106 -7.46 -23.81 12.07
N ASN A 107 -7.62 -22.67 12.74
CA ASN A 107 -8.08 -22.59 14.14
C ASN A 107 -9.51 -22.04 14.27
N HIS A 108 -9.90 -21.12 13.39
CA HIS A 108 -11.11 -20.30 13.44
C HIS A 108 -11.83 -20.17 12.09
N ASP A 109 -11.19 -20.53 10.96
CA ASP A 109 -11.79 -20.65 9.62
C ASP A 109 -12.60 -19.42 9.17
N TYR A 110 -11.88 -18.32 8.95
CA TYR A 110 -12.44 -17.07 8.45
C TYR A 110 -11.56 -16.40 7.40
N SER A 111 -12.18 -15.50 6.63
CA SER A 111 -11.51 -14.46 5.84
C SER A 111 -12.36 -13.20 5.84
N ASN A 112 -11.73 -12.03 5.94
CA ASN A 112 -12.43 -10.77 6.14
C ASN A 112 -11.75 -9.54 5.52
N LEU A 113 -12.56 -8.50 5.32
CA LEU A 113 -12.12 -7.15 4.97
C LEU A 113 -12.76 -6.17 5.96
N TYR A 114 -11.95 -5.40 6.67
CA TYR A 114 -12.40 -4.25 7.44
C TYR A 114 -12.12 -2.97 6.66
N ILE A 115 -13.12 -2.09 6.55
CA ILE A 115 -12.96 -0.69 6.16
C ILE A 115 -13.24 0.16 7.41
N SER A 116 -12.19 0.72 7.99
CA SER A 116 -12.24 1.55 9.20
C SER A 116 -12.26 3.02 8.83
N PHE A 117 -13.10 3.80 9.51
CA PHE A 117 -13.31 5.20 9.23
C PHE A 117 -13.51 6.01 10.51
N MET A 118 -13.49 7.34 10.38
CA MET A 118 -13.33 8.27 11.52
C MET A 118 -12.08 7.94 12.35
N ILE A 119 -10.99 7.58 11.67
CA ILE A 119 -9.70 7.28 12.29
C ILE A 119 -9.12 8.60 12.82
N ASN A 120 -9.23 8.80 14.13
CA ASN A 120 -8.84 10.04 14.80
C ASN A 120 -7.37 10.00 15.26
N ALA A 121 -6.47 10.44 14.38
CA ALA A 121 -5.05 10.63 14.66
C ALA A 121 -4.55 11.93 14.05
N ASP A 122 -3.48 12.54 14.57
CA ASP A 122 -2.90 13.75 13.97
C ASP A 122 -2.34 13.48 12.58
N THR A 123 -1.57 12.39 12.46
CA THR A 123 -1.00 11.86 11.21
C THR A 123 -1.61 10.47 10.94
N PRO A 124 -1.96 10.12 9.69
CA PRO A 124 -2.46 8.80 9.37
C PRO A 124 -1.31 7.78 9.44
N ALA A 125 -1.49 6.71 10.19
CA ALA A 125 -0.61 5.53 10.18
C ALA A 125 -1.43 4.32 9.70
N PRO A 126 -0.89 3.47 8.79
CA PRO A 126 -1.69 2.39 8.21
C PRO A 126 -2.21 1.40 9.28
N SER A 127 -1.41 1.07 10.28
CA SER A 127 -1.81 0.17 11.38
C SER A 127 -3.08 0.60 12.16
N TYR A 128 -3.49 1.87 12.07
CA TYR A 128 -4.73 2.37 12.66
C TYR A 128 -6.01 1.94 11.91
N THR A 129 -5.90 1.35 10.71
CA THR A 129 -7.05 0.84 9.94
C THR A 129 -7.53 -0.51 10.46
N CYS A 130 -6.67 -1.25 11.13
CA CYS A 130 -7.05 -2.41 11.92
C CYS A 130 -7.68 -1.90 13.23
N PRO A 131 -8.98 -2.16 13.48
CA PRO A 131 -9.71 -1.53 14.59
C PRO A 131 -9.05 -1.71 15.97
N TRP A 132 -8.27 -2.79 16.13
CA TRP A 132 -7.61 -3.16 17.39
C TRP A 132 -6.17 -2.71 17.59
N ASN A 133 -5.44 -2.35 16.53
CA ASN A 133 -3.99 -2.11 16.64
C ASN A 133 -3.63 -0.65 16.96
N GLY A 134 -4.61 0.25 17.11
CA GLY A 134 -4.34 1.66 17.37
C GLY A 134 -5.36 2.45 18.20
N ASP A 135 -6.53 1.89 18.51
CA ASP A 135 -7.62 2.56 19.24
C ASP A 135 -8.05 3.93 18.61
N LYS A 136 -7.80 4.11 17.30
CA LYS A 136 -8.05 5.37 16.58
C LYS A 136 -9.33 5.36 15.76
N ALA A 137 -9.71 4.20 15.21
CA ALA A 137 -10.94 4.04 14.46
C ALA A 137 -12.13 4.13 15.42
N TYR A 138 -13.09 5.01 15.14
CA TYR A 138 -14.35 5.02 15.90
C TYR A 138 -15.36 4.01 15.34
N PHE A 139 -15.29 3.74 14.03
CA PHE A 139 -16.18 2.82 13.33
C PHE A 139 -15.41 1.95 12.35
N SER A 140 -15.93 0.75 12.10
CA SER A 140 -15.54 -0.06 10.94
C SER A 140 -16.76 -0.77 10.35
N ILE A 141 -16.76 -0.93 9.03
CA ILE A 141 -17.60 -1.91 8.35
C ILE A 141 -16.75 -3.13 8.03
N CYS A 142 -17.25 -4.32 8.35
CA CYS A 142 -16.55 -5.59 8.18
C CYS A 142 -17.37 -6.53 7.30
N PHE A 143 -16.73 -7.07 6.26
CA PHE A 143 -17.20 -8.19 5.46
C PHE A 143 -16.49 -9.44 5.99
N GLU A 144 -17.23 -10.40 6.54
CA GLU A 144 -16.68 -11.55 7.27
C GLU A 144 -17.25 -12.87 6.74
N ASN A 145 -16.44 -13.63 5.98
CA ASN A 145 -16.75 -15.02 5.65
C ASN A 145 -16.31 -15.89 6.83
N LEU A 146 -17.29 -16.49 7.53
CA LEU A 146 -17.09 -17.23 8.78
C LEU A 146 -17.57 -18.67 8.66
N GLN A 147 -16.86 -19.60 9.29
CA GLN A 147 -17.32 -20.98 9.47
C GLN A 147 -18.75 -21.05 10.04
N GLY A 148 -19.54 -22.00 9.52
CA GLY A 148 -20.93 -22.21 9.96
C GLY A 148 -21.92 -21.16 9.44
N SER A 149 -21.44 -20.02 8.94
CA SER A 149 -22.26 -19.11 8.14
C SER A 149 -22.37 -19.65 6.70
N PRO A 150 -23.59 -19.73 6.13
CA PRO A 150 -23.77 -20.09 4.72
C PRO A 150 -23.46 -18.93 3.76
N LYS A 151 -23.16 -17.74 4.29
CA LYS A 151 -22.92 -16.49 3.56
C LYS A 151 -21.90 -15.63 4.31
N THR A 152 -21.29 -14.69 3.61
CA THR A 152 -20.51 -13.62 4.26
C THR A 152 -21.44 -12.70 5.03
N ASN A 153 -21.02 -12.33 6.24
CA ASN A 153 -21.77 -11.44 7.09
C ASN A 153 -21.21 -10.03 6.95
N LEU A 154 -22.09 -9.06 6.79
CA LEU A 154 -21.75 -7.65 6.81
C LEU A 154 -22.07 -7.09 8.20
N TYR A 155 -21.13 -6.32 8.77
CA TYR A 155 -21.26 -5.78 10.11
C TYR A 155 -20.82 -4.32 10.18
N LEU A 156 -21.64 -3.46 10.77
CA LEU A 156 -21.19 -2.16 11.26
C LEU A 156 -20.82 -2.28 12.73
N ASN A 157 -19.62 -1.78 13.05
CA ASN A 157 -19.00 -1.89 14.36
C ASN A 157 -18.70 -0.52 14.95
N GLU A 158 -18.99 -0.35 16.24
CA GLU A 158 -18.37 0.67 17.07
C GLU A 158 -17.03 0.12 17.59
N CYS A 159 -15.96 0.90 17.40
CA CYS A 159 -14.57 0.50 17.65
C CYS A 159 -13.83 1.42 18.65
N PHE A 160 -14.49 2.47 19.14
CA PHE A 160 -13.87 3.48 20.00
C PHE A 160 -13.60 2.94 21.43
N ALA A 161 -12.65 3.60 22.12
CA ALA A 161 -12.30 3.44 23.54
C ALA A 161 -11.28 2.36 23.96
N GLY A 162 -10.16 2.17 23.25
CA GLY A 162 -8.91 1.84 23.96
C GLY A 162 -8.60 0.38 24.25
N SER A 163 -9.36 -0.57 23.69
CA SER A 163 -8.84 -1.92 23.45
C SER A 163 -9.56 -2.59 22.29
N GLY A 164 -8.77 -3.20 21.43
CA GLY A 164 -9.24 -3.89 20.24
C GLY A 164 -10.13 -5.12 20.41
N ALA A 165 -10.34 -5.60 21.65
CA ALA A 165 -11.18 -6.77 21.90
C ALA A 165 -12.68 -6.45 21.89
N THR A 166 -13.08 -5.17 21.94
CA THR A 166 -14.48 -4.77 22.09
C THR A 166 -15.04 -4.15 20.82
N ARG A 167 -15.35 -5.04 19.87
CA ARG A 167 -16.21 -4.77 18.73
C ARG A 167 -17.67 -4.87 19.17
N LYS A 168 -18.36 -3.72 19.28
CA LYS A 168 -19.81 -3.73 19.44
C LYS A 168 -20.45 -3.72 18.05
N VAL A 169 -21.01 -4.86 17.64
CA VAL A 169 -21.83 -4.95 16.43
C VAL A 169 -23.12 -4.19 16.66
N VAL A 170 -23.36 -3.16 15.86
CA VAL A 170 -24.53 -2.27 15.99
C VAL A 170 -25.51 -2.38 14.83
N SER A 171 -25.07 -2.93 13.70
CA SER A 171 -25.91 -3.40 12.61
C SER A 171 -25.27 -4.62 11.95
N SER A 172 -26.08 -5.54 11.43
CA SER A 172 -25.61 -6.71 10.68
C SER A 172 -26.53 -7.06 9.52
N HIS A 173 -25.98 -7.69 8.48
CA HIS A 173 -26.71 -8.16 7.31
C HIS A 173 -26.11 -9.46 6.77
N ASP A 174 -26.96 -10.46 6.54
CA ASP A 174 -26.63 -11.83 6.10
C ASP A 174 -27.59 -12.32 4.99
N ASP A 175 -28.22 -11.40 4.25
CA ASP A 175 -29.15 -11.75 3.16
C ASP A 175 -28.41 -12.06 1.85
N ILE A 176 -27.26 -11.42 1.59
CA ILE A 176 -26.46 -11.51 0.36
C ILE A 176 -25.16 -12.30 0.58
N LEU A 177 -24.64 -12.89 -0.50
CA LEU A 177 -23.27 -13.42 -0.58
C LEU A 177 -22.35 -12.32 -1.14
N TRP A 178 -21.71 -11.53 -0.28
CA TRP A 178 -20.89 -10.38 -0.67
C TRP A 178 -19.53 -10.73 -1.30
N ASN A 179 -19.21 -12.02 -1.39
CA ASN A 179 -17.94 -12.59 -1.82
C ASN A 179 -18.16 -13.74 -2.82
N ASP A 180 -19.06 -13.55 -3.78
CA ASP A 180 -19.39 -14.55 -4.80
C ASP A 180 -18.35 -14.67 -5.93
N GLY A 181 -17.35 -13.79 -5.95
CA GLY A 181 -16.25 -13.77 -6.90
C GLY A 181 -16.45 -12.78 -8.06
N GLU A 182 -17.54 -12.02 -8.07
CA GLU A 182 -17.84 -11.00 -9.07
C GLU A 182 -17.53 -9.57 -8.53
N PHE A 183 -17.54 -8.58 -9.42
CA PHE A 183 -17.39 -7.17 -9.04
C PHE A 183 -18.74 -6.53 -8.68
N HIS A 184 -18.80 -5.87 -7.53
CA HIS A 184 -19.99 -5.18 -7.03
C HIS A 184 -19.70 -3.77 -6.53
N TRP A 185 -20.72 -2.90 -6.50
CA TRP A 185 -20.65 -1.58 -5.89
C TRP A 185 -21.00 -1.63 -4.40
N PHE A 186 -20.00 -1.34 -3.58
CA PHE A 186 -20.08 -1.14 -2.14
C PHE A 186 -20.01 0.37 -1.87
N GLU A 187 -21.13 0.96 -1.47
CA GLU A 187 -21.18 2.38 -1.14
C GLU A 187 -21.62 2.61 0.29
N PHE A 188 -21.07 3.64 0.94
CA PHE A 188 -21.62 4.13 2.19
C PHE A 188 -21.52 5.64 2.34
N GLU A 189 -22.53 6.19 3.01
CA GLU A 189 -22.61 7.60 3.38
C GLU A 189 -22.47 7.70 4.90
N PHE A 190 -21.66 8.65 5.35
CA PHE A 190 -21.51 8.97 6.77
C PHE A 190 -21.66 10.48 6.95
N VAL A 191 -22.76 10.90 7.54
CA VAL A 191 -23.19 12.31 7.58
C VAL A 191 -23.59 12.74 8.98
N ASN A 192 -23.52 14.05 9.25
CA ASN A 192 -24.10 14.64 10.45
C ASN A 192 -25.62 14.54 10.38
N ASP A 193 -26.23 14.13 11.49
CA ASP A 193 -27.68 14.00 11.58
C ASP A 193 -28.20 14.49 12.94
N THR A 194 -29.48 14.85 12.98
CA THR A 194 -30.18 15.30 14.18
C THR A 194 -31.58 14.71 14.20
N GLN A 195 -31.83 13.86 15.19
CA GLN A 195 -33.09 13.10 15.30
C GLN A 195 -33.84 13.48 16.58
N GLU A 196 -35.15 13.70 16.46
CA GLU A 196 -36.04 13.91 17.60
C GLU A 196 -36.55 12.57 18.14
N ALA A 197 -36.60 12.45 19.46
CA ALA A 197 -37.18 11.30 20.15
C ALA A 197 -37.88 11.76 21.44
N VAL A 198 -38.63 10.86 22.07
CA VAL A 198 -39.24 11.12 23.39
C VAL A 198 -38.49 10.34 24.45
N TYR A 199 -37.95 11.05 25.45
CA TYR A 199 -37.33 10.47 26.64
C TYR A 199 -38.00 11.03 27.88
N ASP A 200 -38.42 10.16 28.80
CA ASP A 200 -39.17 10.54 30.02
C ASP A 200 -40.37 11.49 29.74
N GLY A 201 -41.13 11.18 28.68
CA GLY A 201 -42.30 11.96 28.25
C GLY A 201 -41.99 13.34 27.65
N LYS A 202 -40.73 13.72 27.45
CA LYS A 202 -40.31 15.00 26.87
C LYS A 202 -39.65 14.79 25.50
N PRO A 203 -39.90 15.68 24.51
CA PRO A 203 -39.09 15.73 23.30
C PRO A 203 -37.63 16.01 23.66
N VAL A 204 -36.72 15.21 23.10
CA VAL A 204 -35.27 15.36 23.20
C VAL A 204 -34.71 15.24 21.79
N THR A 205 -33.93 16.23 21.40
CA THR A 205 -33.18 16.26 20.15
C THR A 205 -31.80 15.64 20.38
N TYR A 206 -31.44 14.62 19.61
CA TYR A 206 -30.12 14.01 19.62
C TYR A 206 -29.34 14.40 18.37
N THR A 207 -28.09 14.80 18.56
CA THR A 207 -27.11 15.04 17.47
C THR A 207 -26.16 13.85 17.39
N GLY A 208 -25.70 13.55 16.18
CA GLY A 208 -24.71 12.50 15.97
C GLY A 208 -24.42 12.26 14.50
N LYS A 209 -24.22 11.00 14.15
CA LYS A 209 -23.86 10.54 12.80
C LYS A 209 -24.84 9.49 12.29
N THR A 210 -25.28 9.65 11.05
CA THR A 210 -26.02 8.61 10.34
C THR A 210 -25.11 7.94 9.32
N PHE A 211 -24.99 6.63 9.44
CA PHE A 211 -24.33 5.73 8.51
C PHE A 211 -25.40 5.04 7.64
N LYS A 212 -25.21 5.05 6.32
CA LYS A 212 -26.03 4.31 5.35
C LYS A 212 -25.13 3.48 4.47
N PHE A 213 -25.48 2.21 4.27
CA PHE A 213 -24.75 1.33 3.35
C PHE A 213 -25.67 0.83 2.23
N TYR A 214 -25.12 0.85 1.02
CA TYR A 214 -25.76 0.46 -0.23
C TYR A 214 -24.90 -0.59 -0.93
N PHE A 215 -25.59 -1.55 -1.55
CA PHE A 215 -24.98 -2.59 -2.37
C PHE A 215 -25.72 -2.65 -3.70
N ASP A 216 -24.98 -2.43 -4.79
CA ASP A 216 -25.50 -2.23 -6.15
C ASP A 216 -26.67 -1.22 -6.17
N GLY A 217 -26.47 -0.08 -5.51
CA GLY A 217 -27.44 1.01 -5.39
C GLY A 217 -28.61 0.75 -4.44
N VAL A 218 -28.77 -0.46 -3.91
CA VAL A 218 -29.84 -0.81 -2.96
C VAL A 218 -29.36 -0.60 -1.52
N MET A 219 -30.01 0.32 -0.80
CA MET A 219 -29.76 0.51 0.64
C MET A 219 -30.08 -0.78 1.40
N ARG A 220 -29.13 -1.26 2.22
CA ARG A 220 -29.27 -2.48 3.03
C ARG A 220 -29.54 -2.18 4.50
N PHE A 221 -28.86 -1.18 5.06
CA PHE A 221 -29.16 -0.70 6.40
C PHE A 221 -28.78 0.78 6.61
N GLU A 222 -29.43 1.36 7.61
CA GLU A 222 -29.19 2.70 8.13
C GLU A 222 -28.98 2.59 9.65
N TYR A 223 -28.00 3.32 10.19
CA TYR A 223 -27.67 3.35 11.61
C TYR A 223 -27.35 4.78 12.07
N PHE A 224 -28.08 5.28 13.07
CA PHE A 224 -27.82 6.58 13.69
C PHE A 224 -27.13 6.41 15.04
N GLN A 225 -25.90 6.90 15.14
CA GLN A 225 -25.13 6.95 16.37
C GLN A 225 -25.08 8.35 16.97
N ARG A 226 -25.49 8.46 18.23
CA ARG A 226 -25.56 9.72 19.00
C ARG A 226 -24.19 10.13 19.54
N ASP A 227 -23.98 11.43 19.72
CA ASP A 227 -22.79 11.94 20.41
C ASP A 227 -22.82 11.62 21.92
N GLN A 228 -24.01 11.62 22.54
CA GLN A 228 -24.15 11.48 23.99
C GLN A 228 -24.45 10.04 24.43
N ASN A 229 -23.83 9.64 25.54
CA ASN A 229 -24.05 8.37 26.25
C ASN A 229 -23.87 7.14 25.34
N VAL A 230 -22.63 6.96 24.85
CA VAL A 230 -22.26 5.78 24.05
C VAL A 230 -21.61 4.74 24.95
N TYR A 231 -22.15 3.52 24.98
CA TYR A 231 -21.62 2.46 25.83
C TYR A 231 -20.34 1.87 25.23
N SER A 232 -19.28 1.78 26.03
CA SER A 232 -18.07 1.03 25.69
C SER A 232 -18.04 -0.26 26.50
N ASP A 233 -18.06 -1.41 25.82
CA ASP A 233 -17.95 -2.73 26.46
C ASP A 233 -16.59 -2.91 27.18
N TYR A 234 -15.54 -2.17 26.76
CA TYR A 234 -14.22 -2.21 27.38
C TYR A 234 -14.20 -1.45 28.71
N LEU A 235 -14.67 -0.21 28.69
CA LEU A 235 -14.80 0.59 29.92
C LEU A 235 -15.91 0.06 30.83
N LYS A 236 -16.83 -0.74 30.29
CA LYS A 236 -18.08 -1.21 30.90
C LYS A 236 -18.98 -0.07 31.38
N ASP A 237 -18.83 1.10 30.76
CA ASP A 237 -19.48 2.35 31.14
C ASP A 237 -19.79 3.21 29.89
N TYR A 238 -20.59 4.24 30.08
CA TYR A 238 -20.98 5.20 29.06
C TYR A 238 -19.96 6.33 28.91
N VAL A 239 -19.36 6.42 27.72
CA VAL A 239 -18.61 7.61 27.30
C VAL A 239 -19.62 8.73 27.04
N LYS A 240 -19.43 9.85 27.74
CA LYS A 240 -20.26 11.05 27.60
C LYS A 240 -19.63 11.98 26.58
N ASP A 241 -20.44 12.42 25.62
CA ASP A 241 -20.09 13.42 24.62
C ASP A 241 -18.86 13.02 23.78
N CYS A 242 -19.03 11.99 22.94
CA CYS A 242 -18.01 11.47 22.03
C CYS A 242 -17.70 12.43 20.86
N LYS A 243 -18.57 13.42 20.62
CA LYS A 243 -18.38 14.49 19.60
C LYS A 243 -18.08 13.95 18.20
N PHE A 244 -18.74 12.87 17.80
CA PHE A 244 -18.63 12.32 16.46
C PHE A 244 -19.02 13.37 15.41
N SER A 245 -20.07 14.16 15.68
CA SER A 245 -20.56 15.21 14.79
C SER A 245 -19.55 16.34 14.48
N THR A 246 -18.54 16.53 15.34
CA THR A 246 -17.48 17.54 15.15
C THR A 246 -16.09 16.94 14.96
N THR A 247 -15.96 15.61 14.87
CA THR A 247 -14.68 14.94 14.69
C THR A 247 -14.47 14.65 13.21
N SER A 248 -13.36 15.11 12.63
CA SER A 248 -12.91 14.60 11.33
C SER A 248 -11.84 13.51 11.50
N GLY A 249 -11.85 12.51 10.62
CA GLY A 249 -10.91 11.39 10.67
C GLY A 249 -10.55 10.88 9.29
N TYR A 250 -9.57 9.98 9.24
CA TYR A 250 -9.19 9.27 8.02
C TYR A 250 -10.06 8.02 7.81
N ILE A 251 -9.90 7.43 6.63
CA ILE A 251 -10.48 6.17 6.21
C ILE A 251 -9.38 5.26 5.65
N GLY A 252 -9.53 3.96 5.84
CA GLY A 252 -8.63 2.96 5.28
C GLY A 252 -9.13 1.55 5.53
N PHE A 253 -8.40 0.57 5.05
CA PHE A 253 -8.79 -0.83 5.12
C PHE A 253 -7.65 -1.74 5.55
N TRP A 254 -8.06 -2.92 6.01
CA TRP A 254 -7.22 -4.00 6.48
C TRP A 254 -7.98 -5.32 6.32
N PRO A 255 -7.54 -6.21 5.41
CA PRO A 255 -8.04 -7.58 5.33
C PRO A 255 -7.20 -8.56 6.15
N SER A 256 -7.82 -9.67 6.53
CA SER A 256 -7.19 -10.75 7.28
C SER A 256 -7.86 -12.10 7.01
N SER A 257 -7.14 -13.18 7.25
CA SER A 257 -7.66 -14.55 7.14
C SER A 257 -6.99 -15.46 8.17
N ASP A 258 -7.66 -16.57 8.46
CA ASP A 258 -7.14 -17.63 9.33
C ASP A 258 -6.27 -18.65 8.57
N PHE A 259 -5.83 -18.32 7.34
CA PHE A 259 -4.95 -19.21 6.57
C PHE A 259 -3.61 -19.44 7.29
N PRO A 260 -3.03 -20.65 7.21
CA PRO A 260 -1.70 -20.95 7.74
C PRO A 260 -0.61 -19.99 7.25
N VAL A 261 0.38 -19.76 8.11
CA VAL A 261 1.57 -18.97 7.79
C VAL A 261 2.31 -19.60 6.60
N GLY A 262 2.54 -18.80 5.57
CA GLY A 262 3.29 -19.20 4.38
C GLY A 262 2.44 -19.62 3.18
N MET A 263 1.12 -19.75 3.33
CA MET A 263 0.23 -19.90 2.18
C MET A 263 -0.02 -18.55 1.51
N ASP A 264 0.06 -18.51 0.18
CA ASP A 264 -0.15 -17.29 -0.61
C ASP A 264 -1.46 -17.33 -1.44
N SER A 265 -1.75 -16.26 -2.17
CA SER A 265 -3.02 -16.10 -2.90
C SER A 265 -3.17 -17.02 -4.10
N SER A 266 -2.08 -17.60 -4.60
CA SER A 266 -2.10 -18.62 -5.65
C SER A 266 -2.53 -20.00 -5.14
N GLU A 267 -2.41 -20.24 -3.83
CA GLU A 267 -2.87 -21.46 -3.16
C GLU A 267 -4.23 -21.30 -2.47
N THR A 268 -4.50 -20.09 -1.94
CA THR A 268 -5.68 -19.82 -1.10
C THR A 268 -6.88 -19.25 -1.85
N GLU A 269 -6.65 -18.71 -3.06
CA GLU A 269 -7.64 -17.90 -3.80
C GLU A 269 -8.29 -16.82 -2.92
N CYS A 270 -7.54 -16.24 -1.97
CA CYS A 270 -8.03 -15.26 -1.01
C CYS A 270 -7.42 -13.88 -1.29
N TYR A 271 -8.22 -12.98 -1.85
CA TYR A 271 -7.78 -11.63 -2.24
C TYR A 271 -8.95 -10.64 -2.24
N VAL A 272 -8.62 -9.35 -2.37
CA VAL A 272 -9.56 -8.26 -2.64
C VAL A 272 -9.03 -7.48 -3.83
N GLU A 273 -9.82 -7.38 -4.90
CA GLU A 273 -9.48 -6.62 -6.10
C GLU A 273 -10.46 -5.46 -6.26
N ILE A 274 -9.96 -4.25 -6.48
CA ILE A 274 -10.72 -3.01 -6.44
C ILE A 274 -10.31 -2.17 -7.64
N ASP A 275 -11.16 -2.09 -8.67
CA ASP A 275 -10.86 -1.29 -9.87
C ASP A 275 -11.11 0.21 -9.62
N LYS A 276 -12.11 0.55 -8.79
CA LYS A 276 -12.52 1.93 -8.50
C LYS A 276 -12.70 2.19 -7.01
N ILE A 277 -12.07 3.27 -6.53
CA ILE A 277 -12.44 3.95 -5.28
C ILE A 277 -12.67 5.41 -5.59
N GLN A 278 -13.83 5.95 -5.20
CA GLN A 278 -14.09 7.37 -5.13
C GLN A 278 -14.51 7.75 -3.71
N ILE A 279 -13.95 8.84 -3.20
CA ILE A 279 -14.40 9.45 -1.95
C ILE A 279 -14.84 10.87 -2.24
N THR A 280 -16.05 11.22 -1.79
CA THR A 280 -16.62 12.56 -1.91
C THR A 280 -16.84 13.13 -0.52
N SER A 281 -16.16 14.23 -0.19
CA SER A 281 -16.43 14.95 1.06
C SER A 281 -17.79 15.65 0.96
N TYR A 282 -18.60 15.49 2.01
CA TYR A 282 -19.85 16.20 2.25
C TYR A 282 -19.70 17.32 3.28
N ASP A 283 -18.47 17.57 3.76
CA ASP A 283 -18.15 18.62 4.72
C ASP A 283 -18.66 19.99 4.24
N ASN A 284 -19.43 20.67 5.11
CA ASN A 284 -20.02 21.98 4.81
C ASN A 284 -20.90 22.01 3.54
N GLY A 285 -21.47 20.87 3.14
CA GLY A 285 -22.28 20.74 1.92
C GLY A 285 -21.47 20.65 0.62
N ASN A 286 -20.15 20.42 0.71
CA ASN A 286 -19.33 20.03 -0.44
C ASN A 286 -19.92 18.77 -1.11
N LYS A 287 -19.68 18.58 -2.41
CA LYS A 287 -20.02 17.36 -3.17
C LYS A 287 -18.95 17.04 -4.23
N THR A 288 -17.75 17.59 -4.07
CA THR A 288 -16.64 17.39 -5.00
C THR A 288 -15.91 16.11 -4.63
N PRO A 289 -15.79 15.12 -5.53
CA PRO A 289 -14.91 13.98 -5.32
C PRO A 289 -13.47 14.43 -5.11
N TYR A 290 -12.73 13.73 -4.25
CA TYR A 290 -11.28 13.92 -4.17
C TYR A 290 -10.62 13.53 -5.49
N GLY A 291 -9.67 14.33 -5.94
CA GLY A 291 -8.77 13.97 -7.03
C GLY A 291 -7.60 13.14 -6.52
N ILE A 292 -6.97 12.39 -7.40
CA ILE A 292 -5.74 11.64 -7.10
C ILE A 292 -4.62 12.57 -6.62
N ALA A 293 -3.85 12.14 -5.64
CA ALA A 293 -2.66 12.86 -5.17
C ALA A 293 -1.59 12.91 -6.28
N PRO A 294 -0.92 14.06 -6.50
CA PRO A 294 0.20 14.12 -7.44
C PRO A 294 1.33 13.21 -6.97
N LYS A 295 2.02 12.56 -7.93
CA LYS A 295 3.27 11.84 -7.66
C LYS A 295 4.26 12.81 -6.98
N PRO A 296 4.85 12.45 -5.82
CA PRO A 296 5.88 13.27 -5.19
C PRO A 296 7.09 13.42 -6.10
N ASP A 297 7.72 14.59 -6.06
CA ASP A 297 8.97 14.83 -6.75
C ASP A 297 10.13 14.20 -5.97
N PHE A 298 10.78 13.20 -6.55
CA PHE A 298 11.93 12.50 -5.94
C PHE A 298 13.20 12.84 -6.71
N ASP A 299 14.23 13.28 -6.00
CA ASP A 299 15.56 13.40 -6.55
C ASP A 299 16.27 12.04 -6.58
N ILE A 300 17.22 11.88 -7.48
CA ILE A 300 18.17 10.75 -7.47
C ILE A 300 19.34 11.20 -6.61
N GLU A 301 19.71 10.43 -5.60
CA GLU A 301 20.86 10.72 -4.74
C GLU A 301 22.05 9.84 -5.12
N SER A 302 23.27 10.40 -5.15
CA SER A 302 24.50 9.62 -5.29
C SER A 302 24.92 9.01 -3.96
N VAL A 303 25.23 7.71 -3.98
CA VAL A 303 25.68 6.96 -2.81
C VAL A 303 27.21 6.90 -2.80
N ASN A 304 27.82 7.11 -1.64
CA ASN A 304 29.27 7.00 -1.45
C ASN A 304 29.72 5.54 -1.61
N PHE A 305 30.12 5.18 -2.82
CA PHE A 305 30.69 3.87 -3.14
C PHE A 305 32.20 3.83 -2.89
N THR A 306 32.68 2.72 -2.33
CA THR A 306 34.12 2.45 -2.16
C THR A 306 34.47 1.20 -2.97
N PRO A 307 35.26 1.31 -4.05
CA PRO A 307 35.72 0.16 -4.83
C PRO A 307 36.75 -0.66 -4.04
N GLU A 308 37.12 -1.84 -4.56
CA GLU A 308 38.27 -2.57 -4.01
C GLU A 308 39.56 -1.75 -4.11
N ALA A 309 40.52 -2.04 -3.23
CA ALA A 309 41.76 -1.27 -3.12
C ALA A 309 42.63 -1.32 -4.39
N SER A 310 42.53 -2.42 -5.15
CA SER A 310 43.09 -2.60 -6.49
C SER A 310 42.43 -3.80 -7.16
N TYR A 311 42.24 -3.72 -8.48
CA TYR A 311 41.85 -4.83 -9.36
C TYR A 311 43.04 -5.25 -10.23
N ASP A 312 43.00 -6.42 -10.87
CA ASP A 312 44.02 -6.86 -11.81
C ASP A 312 43.61 -6.63 -13.27
N ALA A 313 44.52 -6.13 -14.11
CA ALA A 313 44.29 -5.96 -15.54
C ALA A 313 43.96 -7.31 -16.21
N GLY A 314 42.99 -7.31 -17.12
CA GLY A 314 42.42 -8.52 -17.73
C GLY A 314 41.36 -9.22 -16.89
N THR A 315 41.10 -8.78 -15.64
CA THR A 315 40.00 -9.27 -14.81
C THR A 315 38.77 -8.38 -14.98
N GLU A 316 37.57 -8.96 -15.01
CA GLU A 316 36.32 -8.21 -15.09
C GLU A 316 35.97 -7.57 -13.74
N ILE A 317 35.73 -6.27 -13.73
CA ILE A 317 35.21 -5.50 -12.61
C ILE A 317 33.68 -5.47 -12.76
N GLU A 318 32.94 -5.85 -11.73
CA GLU A 318 31.48 -5.70 -11.66
C GLU A 318 31.08 -4.71 -10.57
N VAL A 319 30.15 -3.80 -10.89
CA VAL A 319 29.57 -2.84 -9.93
C VAL A 319 28.06 -2.85 -10.06
N LYS A 320 27.37 -3.13 -8.96
CA LYS A 320 25.91 -3.10 -8.89
C LYS A 320 25.42 -1.65 -8.89
N LEU A 321 24.65 -1.26 -9.91
CA LEU A 321 24.24 0.13 -10.11
C LEU A 321 23.36 0.67 -8.98
N ALA A 322 22.57 -0.21 -8.34
CA ALA A 322 21.76 0.10 -7.16
C ALA A 322 22.57 0.40 -5.89
N ASP A 323 23.88 0.13 -5.88
CA ASP A 323 24.77 0.46 -4.76
C ASP A 323 25.44 1.84 -4.96
N LEU A 324 25.22 2.48 -6.12
CA LEU A 324 25.76 3.80 -6.49
C LEU A 324 24.74 4.93 -6.37
N PHE A 325 23.44 4.61 -6.31
CA PHE A 325 22.35 5.59 -6.31
C PHE A 325 21.19 5.16 -5.43
N ALA A 326 20.57 6.12 -4.74
CA ALA A 326 19.27 5.95 -4.09
C ALA A 326 18.21 6.73 -4.85
N TYR A 327 17.03 6.12 -5.03
CA TYR A 327 15.89 6.73 -5.70
C TYR A 327 14.60 6.10 -5.16
N GLU A 328 13.69 6.94 -4.63
CA GLU A 328 12.41 6.48 -4.05
C GLU A 328 11.25 6.49 -5.07
N GLY A 329 11.47 7.07 -6.26
CA GLY A 329 10.51 7.04 -7.36
C GLY A 329 10.42 5.67 -8.04
N ASP A 330 9.43 5.53 -8.92
CA ASP A 330 9.11 4.30 -9.67
C ASP A 330 9.55 4.32 -11.14
N ASP A 331 10.09 5.43 -11.63
CA ASP A 331 10.57 5.49 -13.01
C ASP A 331 11.84 4.64 -13.19
N ALA A 332 11.95 4.00 -14.36
CA ALA A 332 13.16 3.30 -14.73
C ALA A 332 14.35 4.26 -14.85
N LEU A 333 15.41 4.01 -14.09
CA LEU A 333 16.67 4.74 -14.21
C LEU A 333 17.45 4.28 -15.45
N SER A 334 17.84 5.24 -16.28
CA SER A 334 18.83 5.08 -17.35
C SER A 334 20.22 5.45 -16.82
N TYR A 335 21.25 4.76 -17.29
CA TYR A 335 22.63 4.94 -16.82
C TYR A 335 23.59 5.20 -17.97
N ALA A 336 24.54 6.12 -17.75
CA ALA A 336 25.70 6.34 -18.60
C ALA A 336 26.97 6.28 -17.75
N ILE A 337 27.98 5.52 -18.17
CA ILE A 337 29.22 5.33 -17.42
C ILE A 337 30.39 5.77 -18.28
N LYS A 338 31.16 6.75 -17.80
CA LYS A 338 32.21 7.42 -18.58
C LYS A 338 33.55 7.43 -17.86
N CYS A 339 34.64 7.29 -18.62
CA CYS A 339 35.99 7.59 -18.18
C CYS A 339 36.60 8.57 -19.18
N GLU A 340 37.18 9.67 -18.70
CA GLU A 340 37.67 10.77 -19.56
C GLU A 340 36.64 11.26 -20.61
N GLY A 341 35.36 11.24 -20.25
CA GLY A 341 34.25 11.64 -21.12
C GLY A 341 33.84 10.64 -22.22
N LYS A 342 34.46 9.46 -22.29
CA LYS A 342 34.10 8.36 -23.21
C LYS A 342 33.34 7.27 -22.47
N ASP A 343 32.34 6.68 -23.11
CA ASP A 343 31.61 5.55 -22.54
C ASP A 343 32.53 4.33 -22.36
N ILE A 344 32.47 3.67 -21.20
CA ILE A 344 33.28 2.47 -20.90
C ILE A 344 32.46 1.34 -20.28
N GLY A 345 32.91 0.10 -20.51
CA GLY A 345 32.24 -1.10 -20.04
C GLY A 345 30.90 -1.37 -20.74
N SER A 346 30.04 -2.13 -20.08
CA SER A 346 28.68 -2.44 -20.52
C SER A 346 27.77 -2.66 -19.33
N ILE A 347 26.44 -2.63 -19.52
CA ILE A 347 25.48 -2.92 -18.46
C ILE A 347 24.81 -4.26 -18.73
N ARG A 348 24.80 -5.16 -17.74
CA ARG A 348 24.08 -6.44 -17.78
C ARG A 348 23.40 -6.70 -16.42
N ASN A 349 22.12 -7.04 -16.43
CA ASN A 349 21.34 -7.46 -15.25
C ASN A 349 21.44 -6.53 -14.02
N GLY A 350 21.54 -5.20 -14.22
CA GLY A 350 21.68 -4.22 -13.13
C GLY A 350 23.11 -3.97 -12.64
N TYR A 351 24.11 -4.59 -13.28
CA TYR A 351 25.53 -4.37 -13.03
C TYR A 351 26.16 -3.64 -14.21
N TRP A 352 27.02 -2.67 -13.93
CA TRP A 352 28.04 -2.24 -14.88
C TRP A 352 29.22 -3.21 -14.80
N VAL A 353 29.76 -3.61 -15.95
CA VAL A 353 30.87 -4.55 -16.06
C VAL A 353 31.93 -4.03 -17.04
N TRP A 354 33.20 -4.14 -16.66
CA TRP A 354 34.32 -3.66 -17.46
C TRP A 354 35.61 -4.45 -17.19
N THR A 355 36.32 -4.82 -18.25
CA THR A 355 37.63 -5.47 -18.16
C THR A 355 38.72 -4.49 -18.60
N PRO A 356 39.50 -3.88 -17.68
CA PRO A 356 40.63 -3.03 -18.04
C PRO A 356 41.78 -3.84 -18.64
N GLU A 357 42.24 -3.48 -19.85
CA GLU A 357 43.38 -4.14 -20.50
C GLU A 357 44.75 -3.77 -19.90
N LYS A 358 44.81 -2.69 -19.11
CA LYS A 358 46.08 -2.10 -18.61
C LYS A 358 45.96 -1.67 -17.16
N GLY A 359 47.10 -1.67 -16.47
CA GLY A 359 47.21 -1.05 -15.15
C GLY A 359 47.15 0.49 -15.23
N GLY A 360 46.56 1.12 -14.22
CA GLY A 360 46.34 2.57 -14.16
C GLY A 360 45.33 2.96 -13.08
N ASN A 361 45.14 4.26 -12.89
CA ASN A 361 44.01 4.80 -12.15
C ASN A 361 42.99 5.31 -13.18
N TYR A 362 41.72 4.98 -13.00
CA TYR A 362 40.64 5.33 -13.89
C TYR A 362 39.56 6.05 -13.10
N ASP A 363 39.40 7.35 -13.35
CA ASP A 363 38.31 8.14 -12.78
C ASP A 363 37.06 7.95 -13.63
N VAL A 364 36.06 7.29 -13.04
CA VAL A 364 34.83 6.85 -13.71
C VAL A 364 33.63 7.60 -13.15
N ASP A 365 32.93 8.29 -14.04
CA ASP A 365 31.68 8.98 -13.80
C ASP A 365 30.53 7.99 -14.06
N PHE A 366 29.84 7.55 -13.02
CA PHE A 366 28.54 6.89 -13.17
C PHE A 366 27.46 7.96 -13.12
N ILE A 367 26.58 8.01 -14.13
CA ILE A 367 25.49 8.98 -14.21
C ILE A 367 24.19 8.18 -14.26
N ALA A 368 23.27 8.47 -13.34
CA ALA A 368 21.90 7.96 -13.37
C ALA A 368 20.93 9.09 -13.74
N SER A 369 19.88 8.77 -14.49
CA SER A 369 18.84 9.73 -14.89
C SER A 369 17.48 9.07 -15.10
N ASN A 370 16.38 9.77 -14.81
CA ASN A 370 15.00 9.30 -15.07
C ASN A 370 14.35 10.04 -16.26
N ALA A 371 13.13 9.63 -16.62
CA ALA A 371 12.37 10.24 -17.72
C ALA A 371 11.98 11.72 -17.46
N ASP A 372 11.82 12.12 -16.19
CA ASP A 372 11.52 13.49 -15.78
C ASP A 372 12.74 14.43 -15.81
N GLY A 373 13.91 13.92 -16.22
CA GLY A 373 15.14 14.70 -16.36
C GLY A 373 15.90 14.95 -15.05
N LYS A 374 15.53 14.27 -13.95
CA LYS A 374 16.38 14.19 -12.76
C LYS A 374 17.66 13.44 -13.10
N SER A 375 18.79 13.84 -12.53
CA SER A 375 20.05 13.12 -12.70
C SER A 375 21.00 13.31 -11.52
N ALA A 376 21.84 12.31 -11.30
CA ALA A 376 22.91 12.33 -10.31
C ALA A 376 24.17 11.67 -10.86
N THR A 377 25.34 12.08 -10.34
CA THR A 377 26.64 11.51 -10.71
C THR A 377 27.36 10.98 -9.47
N THR A 378 27.83 9.74 -9.56
CA THR A 378 28.70 9.09 -8.56
C THR A 378 30.08 8.92 -9.20
N TYR A 379 31.11 9.47 -8.54
CA TYR A 379 32.49 9.47 -9.03
C TYR A 379 33.30 8.37 -8.33
N VAL A 380 33.95 7.50 -9.10
CA VAL A 380 34.71 6.35 -8.56
C VAL A 380 36.06 6.23 -9.25
N THR A 381 37.15 6.27 -8.48
CA THR A 381 38.50 5.96 -9.00
C THR A 381 38.79 4.46 -8.87
N PHE A 382 38.83 3.73 -9.97
CA PHE A 382 39.32 2.35 -9.99
C PHE A 382 40.83 2.33 -10.10
N ARG A 383 41.48 1.54 -9.24
CA ARG A 383 42.91 1.27 -9.32
C ARG A 383 43.11 -0.11 -9.94
N VAL A 384 43.89 -0.18 -11.00
CA VAL A 384 44.17 -1.43 -11.71
C VAL A 384 45.67 -1.69 -11.68
N ALA A 385 46.06 -2.82 -11.13
CA ALA A 385 47.40 -3.37 -11.22
C ALA A 385 47.60 -4.01 -12.60
N GLY A 386 48.80 -3.86 -13.17
CA GLY A 386 49.15 -4.51 -14.43
C GLY A 386 50.65 -4.53 -14.59
N ASP A 387 51.17 -5.61 -15.20
CA ASP A 387 52.60 -5.77 -15.44
C ASP A 387 53.11 -4.64 -16.34
N THR A 388 54.00 -3.80 -15.80
CA THR A 388 54.90 -3.00 -16.62
C THR A 388 55.90 -3.95 -17.27
N THR A 389 55.60 -4.44 -18.47
CA THR A 389 56.58 -5.17 -19.28
C THR A 389 57.83 -4.29 -19.42
N PRO A 390 59.01 -4.71 -18.91
CA PRO A 390 60.18 -3.86 -19.00
C PRO A 390 60.55 -3.65 -20.46
N GLU A 391 60.84 -2.40 -20.82
CA GLU A 391 61.43 -2.07 -22.12
C GLU A 391 62.76 -2.86 -22.25
N PRO A 392 62.98 -3.64 -23.31
CA PRO A 392 64.12 -4.54 -23.37
C PRO A 392 65.42 -3.74 -23.45
N GLU A 393 66.28 -3.85 -22.43
CA GLU A 393 67.54 -3.10 -22.42
C GLU A 393 68.39 -3.40 -23.66
N PRO A 394 69.00 -2.36 -24.27
CA PRO A 394 69.86 -2.53 -25.45
C PRO A 394 71.11 -3.32 -25.07
N GLY A 395 71.13 -4.59 -25.45
CA GLY A 395 72.13 -5.56 -25.01
C GLY A 395 73.58 -5.11 -25.18
N LYS A 396 74.28 -4.93 -24.06
CA LYS A 396 75.73 -4.73 -24.01
C LYS A 396 76.41 -5.88 -23.26
N SER A 397 76.94 -6.79 -24.06
CA SER A 397 78.29 -7.37 -23.96
C SER A 397 78.87 -7.74 -22.58
N GLY A 398 79.32 -8.99 -22.49
CA GLY A 398 80.70 -9.22 -22.06
C GLY A 398 80.93 -9.83 -20.66
N CYS A 399 81.57 -10.99 -20.68
CA CYS A 399 82.41 -11.60 -19.64
C CYS A 399 82.45 -11.01 -18.21
N LYS A 400 82.00 -11.85 -17.26
CA LYS A 400 82.72 -12.27 -16.04
C LYS A 400 83.57 -11.21 -15.29
N SER A 401 83.13 -10.86 -14.09
CA SER A 401 83.83 -11.23 -12.84
C SER A 401 82.95 -11.00 -11.61
N ALA A 402 83.19 -11.75 -10.54
CA ALA A 402 82.39 -11.73 -9.30
C ALA A 402 83.17 -11.10 -8.14
N VAL A 403 82.46 -10.40 -7.23
CA VAL A 403 82.87 -10.24 -5.82
C VAL A 403 81.63 -10.12 -4.91
N SER A 404 81.78 -10.57 -3.66
CA SER A 404 80.92 -10.45 -2.44
C SER A 404 79.85 -9.33 -2.41
N ALA A 405 78.62 -9.52 -1.91
CA ALA A 405 78.13 -10.12 -0.65
C ALA A 405 78.22 -9.22 0.62
N SER A 406 77.15 -9.30 1.44
CA SER A 406 76.94 -8.81 2.83
C SER A 406 76.47 -7.37 3.11
N ALA A 407 75.17 -7.28 3.47
CA ALA A 407 74.58 -6.65 4.66
C ALA A 407 74.93 -5.22 5.13
N GLY A 408 73.91 -4.34 5.14
CA GLY A 408 73.35 -3.85 6.41
C GLY A 408 73.26 -2.32 6.70
N ILE A 409 72.23 -1.98 7.50
CA ILE A 409 72.15 -0.88 8.50
C ILE A 409 71.62 0.52 8.04
N ALA A 410 70.31 0.71 8.29
CA ALA A 410 69.63 1.72 9.14
C ALA A 410 69.68 3.26 8.90
N GLY A 411 68.58 3.91 9.32
CA GLY A 411 68.38 5.35 9.52
C GLY A 411 67.39 5.98 8.52
N GLY A 412 66.25 6.61 8.87
CA GLY A 412 65.58 6.81 10.17
C GLY A 412 65.33 8.29 10.49
N ALA A 413 64.07 8.76 10.42
CA ALA A 413 63.65 10.06 10.98
C ALA A 413 62.13 10.20 11.22
N LEU A 414 61.77 10.72 12.40
CA LEU A 414 60.43 11.15 12.86
C LEU A 414 60.40 12.71 12.87
N ILE A 415 59.28 13.44 13.00
CA ILE A 415 57.88 13.15 13.40
C ILE A 415 56.92 13.92 12.42
N LEU A 416 55.58 14.04 12.55
CA LEU A 416 54.78 14.69 13.61
C LEU A 416 53.28 14.38 13.42
N ALA A 417 52.57 14.09 14.50
CA ALA A 417 51.10 14.02 14.53
C ALA A 417 50.51 15.35 15.00
N GLY A 418 49.40 15.78 14.40
CA GLY A 418 48.63 16.96 14.81
C GLY A 418 47.14 16.73 14.55
N ALA A 419 46.33 16.73 15.62
CA ALA A 419 44.91 16.43 15.55
C ALA A 419 44.06 17.66 15.21
N ALA A 420 42.94 17.44 14.50
CA ALA A 420 41.85 18.40 14.40
C ALA A 420 40.50 17.66 14.46
N LEU A 421 39.95 17.53 15.66
CA LEU A 421 38.61 17.03 15.93
C LEU A 421 37.73 18.24 16.26
N ALA A 422 36.73 18.55 15.42
CA ALA A 422 35.80 19.65 15.64
C ALA A 422 34.35 19.14 15.57
N LEU A 423 33.87 18.62 16.70
CA LEU A 423 32.47 18.26 16.91
C LEU A 423 31.74 19.47 17.53
N ILE A 424 30.89 20.15 16.75
CA ILE A 424 29.95 21.15 17.26
C ILE A 424 28.55 20.54 17.29
N GLY A 425 28.10 20.15 18.47
CA GLY A 425 26.71 19.82 18.75
C GLY A 425 26.04 20.92 19.59
N ARG A 426 25.01 21.57 19.03
CA ARG A 426 24.01 22.45 19.69
C ARG A 426 22.94 22.75 18.62
N LYS A 427 21.64 22.81 18.90
CA LYS A 427 20.89 22.95 20.16
C LYS A 427 19.65 22.04 20.17
N ARG A 428 19.16 21.74 21.38
CA ARG A 428 17.73 21.53 21.65
C ARG A 428 17.36 22.60 22.68
N GLU A 429 16.39 23.46 22.38
CA GLU A 429 15.79 24.40 23.33
C GLU A 429 14.27 24.24 23.28
N ARG A 430 13.59 24.85 24.26
CA ARG A 430 12.19 24.60 24.64
C ARG A 430 11.19 25.23 23.70
#